data_AF-A0A7J4R227-F1
#
_entry.id   AF-A0A7J4R227-F1
#
_cell.length_a   1.000
_cell.length_b   1.000
_cell.length_c   1.000
_cell.angle_alpha   90.00
_cell.angle_beta   90.00
_cell.angle_gamma   90.00
#
_symmetry.space_group_name_H-M   'P 1'
#
loop_
_entity.id
_entity.type
_entity.pdbx_description
1 polymer ?
#
loop_
_entity_poly.entity_id
_entity_poly.type
_entity_poly.pdbx_seq_one_letter_code
_entity_poly.pdbx_strand_id
1 'polypeptide(L)'
;MTNQLLSVSTFEVTNLLPVAKMQISGDIGGSFKQGLPVVFDGTTSWDGDNDVLSYSWILDGVELSTEPMFEAEFMEGDYLLEFEVEDEFGAQSRLIQAFSVDSVSLDGFNQDVNITVLDETVATITTVNVNTQETSIAPSWTDFEFISTGIGIGINVESRITQTTQYDLVLIYSDNQMSFEKVNQTITTETALKMNLAVFIRDLGTNNVTIYDMPMPSEGQIYEGQSWFPVGLFDRVYYWGELAVIDTTTGTDSTNTVSVDVEIPALDLMDYITSIASNIPGSQVPLLVLGIAIDYNLYIDIDLQVDVHNNGEIVEMVVQTGASTPEILPSTPVDLQPDGSIQYFSYSDTESSIEIFGSIGLRLRIAQPAWLTTGLGFIVEDPMFLEGEWEAKLVNSTGPIGTSSSMAYSLSDQILTIAVNQTVEEPPEENETENNTEENNSSLTNETTVESPLDDATENQTNETQDTQDDTETPSEQTDDADTSSEAFDLLDYALYGGIVAAVLLLFMVFGLLRRKKPPKSPQQTNQPSWEFNPGNSW
;
A
#
# COMPACT_ATOMS: atom_id res chain seq x y z
N MET A 1 -57.13 -17.63 -39.87
CA MET A 1 -56.00 -16.71 -39.58
C MET A 1 -55.63 -16.94 -38.13
N THR A 2 -54.54 -17.64 -37.90
CA THR A 2 -54.07 -18.06 -36.58
C THR A 2 -53.15 -16.99 -36.01
N ASN A 3 -53.53 -16.42 -34.88
CA ASN A 3 -52.62 -15.67 -34.00
C ASN A 3 -51.63 -16.67 -33.41
N GLN A 4 -50.38 -16.63 -33.87
CA GLN A 4 -49.25 -17.11 -33.09
C GLN A 4 -48.41 -15.87 -32.74
N LEU A 5 -48.58 -15.37 -31.52
CA LEU A 5 -47.49 -14.65 -30.86
C LEU A 5 -46.45 -15.72 -30.52
N LEU A 6 -45.32 -15.68 -31.21
CA LEU A 6 -44.10 -16.37 -30.82
C LEU A 6 -43.06 -15.30 -30.49
N SER A 7 -42.89 -15.01 -29.21
CA SER A 7 -41.58 -14.74 -28.64
C SER A 7 -41.66 -14.90 -27.11
N VAL A 8 -41.54 -16.15 -26.66
CA VAL A 8 -41.06 -16.38 -25.29
C VAL A 8 -39.54 -16.30 -25.42
N SER A 9 -38.99 -15.12 -25.16
CA SER A 9 -37.54 -14.96 -25.01
C SER A 9 -37.19 -15.40 -23.60
N THR A 10 -36.74 -16.64 -23.43
CA THR A 10 -36.05 -17.07 -22.22
C THR A 10 -34.61 -16.60 -22.37
N PHE A 11 -34.23 -15.56 -21.62
CA PHE A 11 -32.82 -15.28 -21.43
C PHE A 11 -32.31 -16.33 -20.43
N GLU A 12 -31.31 -17.11 -20.84
CA GLU A 12 -30.57 -17.98 -19.93
C GLU A 12 -29.52 -17.07 -19.27
N VAL A 13 -29.68 -16.78 -17.97
CA VAL A 13 -28.57 -16.24 -17.18
C VAL A 13 -27.60 -17.40 -17.00
N THR A 14 -26.43 -17.30 -17.62
CA THR A 14 -25.37 -18.30 -17.45
C THR A 14 -24.55 -17.87 -16.26
N ASN A 15 -24.50 -18.73 -15.23
CA ASN A 15 -23.62 -18.58 -14.08
C ASN A 15 -22.18 -18.37 -14.54
N LEU A 16 -21.50 -17.36 -14.01
CA LEU A 16 -20.07 -17.19 -14.23
C LEU A 16 -19.30 -18.17 -13.32
N LEU A 17 -18.02 -18.38 -13.63
CA LEU A 17 -17.16 -19.22 -12.79
C LEU A 17 -16.46 -18.30 -11.80
N PRO A 18 -16.28 -18.73 -10.55
CA PRO A 18 -15.55 -17.94 -9.59
C PRO A 18 -14.06 -17.89 -9.95
N VAL A 19 -13.38 -16.87 -9.44
CA VAL A 19 -11.94 -16.71 -9.56
C VAL A 19 -11.32 -16.86 -8.18
N ALA A 20 -10.67 -18.01 -7.96
CA ALA A 20 -9.88 -18.25 -6.77
C ALA A 20 -8.67 -17.30 -6.73
N LYS A 21 -8.51 -16.59 -5.62
CA LYS A 21 -7.29 -15.85 -5.26
C LYS A 21 -6.96 -16.14 -3.81
N MET A 22 -5.69 -16.37 -3.53
CA MET A 22 -5.21 -16.55 -2.16
C MET A 22 -3.89 -15.84 -1.94
N GLN A 23 -3.67 -15.48 -0.68
CA GLN A 23 -2.42 -14.98 -0.15
C GLN A 23 -2.02 -15.83 1.05
N ILE A 24 -0.73 -16.12 1.17
CA ILE A 24 -0.14 -16.77 2.34
C ILE A 24 0.84 -15.76 2.93
N SER A 25 0.69 -15.43 4.21
CA SER A 25 1.56 -14.51 4.95
C SER A 25 1.93 -15.08 6.32
N GLY A 26 2.68 -14.34 7.13
CA GLY A 26 3.31 -14.85 8.35
C GLY A 26 4.77 -15.28 8.16
N ASP A 27 5.35 -14.98 6.99
CA ASP A 27 6.78 -15.14 6.80
C ASP A 27 7.54 -14.07 7.58
N ILE A 28 8.70 -14.47 8.06
CA ILE A 28 9.47 -13.79 9.07
C ILE A 28 10.87 -13.68 8.45
N GLY A 29 11.17 -12.51 7.91
CA GLY A 29 12.39 -12.29 7.11
C GLY A 29 12.43 -13.07 5.80
N GLY A 30 11.28 -13.28 5.14
CA GLY A 30 11.19 -13.96 3.84
C GLY A 30 11.01 -15.49 3.91
N SER A 31 10.79 -16.05 5.10
CA SER A 31 10.61 -17.50 5.29
C SER A 31 9.64 -17.81 6.44
N PHE A 32 8.83 -18.86 6.28
CA PHE A 32 7.98 -19.36 7.36
C PHE A 32 8.82 -20.14 8.38
N LYS A 33 8.52 -19.97 9.66
CA LYS A 33 9.28 -20.56 10.76
C LYS A 33 8.43 -21.49 11.59
N GLN A 34 9.02 -22.62 11.96
CA GLN A 34 8.37 -23.64 12.76
C GLN A 34 7.79 -23.05 14.07
N GLY A 35 6.53 -23.39 14.36
CA GLY A 35 5.84 -22.94 15.57
C GLY A 35 5.47 -21.45 15.58
N LEU A 36 5.60 -20.75 14.45
CA LEU A 36 5.02 -19.42 14.26
C LEU A 36 3.78 -19.51 13.35
N PRO A 37 2.80 -18.60 13.53
CA PRO A 37 1.57 -18.63 12.76
C PRO A 37 1.84 -18.31 11.29
N VAL A 38 1.20 -19.08 10.41
CA VAL A 38 1.08 -18.83 8.98
C VAL A 38 -0.37 -18.51 8.69
N VAL A 39 -0.62 -17.41 7.98
CA VAL A 39 -1.96 -16.94 7.65
C VAL A 39 -2.31 -17.31 6.23
N PHE A 40 -3.52 -17.84 6.08
CA PHE A 40 -4.13 -18.19 4.81
C PHE A 40 -5.31 -17.27 4.59
N ASP A 41 -5.27 -16.50 3.50
CA ASP A 41 -6.30 -15.53 3.16
C ASP A 41 -6.82 -15.78 1.74
N GLY A 42 -8.09 -16.16 1.63
CA GLY A 42 -8.81 -16.40 0.38
C GLY A 42 -9.83 -15.30 0.06
N THR A 43 -9.92 -14.24 0.88
CA THR A 43 -10.97 -13.21 0.83
C THR A 43 -10.96 -12.39 -0.46
N THR A 44 -9.84 -12.36 -1.17
CA THR A 44 -9.70 -11.68 -2.47
C THR A 44 -10.28 -12.47 -3.65
N SER A 45 -10.79 -13.68 -3.40
CA SER A 45 -11.56 -14.45 -4.39
C SER A 45 -12.88 -13.75 -4.70
N TRP A 46 -13.34 -13.83 -5.95
CA TRP A 46 -14.54 -13.13 -6.40
C TRP A 46 -15.29 -13.90 -7.49
N ASP A 47 -16.60 -13.66 -7.61
CA ASP A 47 -17.41 -14.07 -8.75
C ASP A 47 -17.88 -12.85 -9.56
N GLY A 48 -17.94 -12.99 -10.89
CA GLY A 48 -18.32 -11.92 -11.80
C GLY A 48 -19.81 -11.59 -11.83
N ASP A 49 -20.68 -12.48 -11.33
CA ASP A 49 -22.09 -12.19 -11.07
C ASP A 49 -22.39 -11.93 -9.58
N ASN A 50 -21.34 -11.88 -8.75
CA ASN A 50 -21.36 -11.51 -7.33
C ASN A 50 -22.13 -12.51 -6.44
N ASP A 51 -22.04 -13.79 -6.79
CA ASP A 51 -22.54 -14.89 -5.99
C ASP A 51 -21.74 -15.11 -4.69
N VAL A 52 -22.39 -15.73 -3.71
CA VAL A 52 -21.76 -16.07 -2.42
C VAL A 52 -20.79 -17.24 -2.62
N LEU A 53 -19.56 -17.07 -2.13
CA LEU A 53 -18.51 -18.08 -2.21
C LEU A 53 -18.39 -18.91 -0.94
N SER A 54 -18.05 -20.18 -1.12
CA SER A 54 -17.57 -21.09 -0.09
C SER A 54 -16.11 -21.47 -0.35
N TYR A 55 -15.37 -21.79 0.72
CA TYR A 55 -13.92 -21.95 0.70
C TYR A 55 -13.51 -23.34 1.18
N SER A 56 -12.49 -23.93 0.56
CA SER A 56 -11.88 -25.18 1.00
C SER A 56 -10.37 -25.12 0.87
N TRP A 57 -9.69 -25.34 2.00
CA TRP A 57 -8.23 -25.40 2.09
C TRP A 57 -7.81 -26.83 2.38
N ILE A 58 -6.98 -27.42 1.53
CA ILE A 58 -6.50 -28.80 1.65
C ILE A 58 -4.98 -28.78 1.67
N LEU A 59 -4.38 -29.29 2.74
CA LEU A 59 -2.94 -29.43 2.89
C LEU A 59 -2.54 -30.90 2.77
N ASP A 60 -1.71 -31.23 1.80
CA ASP A 60 -1.23 -32.60 1.54
C ASP A 60 -2.37 -33.64 1.47
N GLY A 61 -3.53 -33.23 0.94
CA GLY A 61 -4.73 -34.06 0.79
C GLY A 61 -5.64 -34.14 2.02
N VAL A 62 -5.39 -33.34 3.07
CA VAL A 62 -6.22 -33.25 4.28
C VAL A 62 -6.85 -31.86 4.38
N GLU A 63 -8.15 -31.78 4.65
CA GLU A 63 -8.84 -30.50 4.89
C GLU A 63 -8.21 -29.78 6.10
N LEU A 64 -7.70 -28.59 5.84
CA LEU A 64 -7.06 -27.71 6.80
C LEU A 64 -8.09 -26.72 7.39
N SER A 65 -8.95 -26.14 6.54
CA SER A 65 -9.99 -25.18 6.95
C SER A 65 -11.05 -24.98 5.85
N THR A 66 -12.20 -24.41 6.23
CA THR A 66 -13.25 -23.90 5.34
C THR A 66 -13.53 -22.41 5.54
N GLU A 67 -12.78 -21.76 6.43
CA GLU A 67 -12.91 -20.32 6.68
C GLU A 67 -12.27 -19.52 5.53
N PRO A 68 -12.79 -18.32 5.20
CA PRO A 68 -12.19 -17.46 4.18
C PRO A 68 -10.78 -16.99 4.55
N MET A 69 -10.50 -16.91 5.85
CA MET A 69 -9.21 -16.52 6.40
C MET A 69 -8.97 -17.24 7.75
N PHE A 70 -7.77 -17.76 7.98
CA PHE A 70 -7.40 -18.41 9.24
C PHE A 70 -5.88 -18.49 9.42
N GLU A 71 -5.44 -18.82 10.64
CA GLU A 71 -4.03 -19.07 10.97
C GLU A 71 -3.79 -20.54 11.32
N ALA A 72 -2.59 -21.05 10.99
CA ALA A 72 -2.12 -22.35 11.43
C ALA A 72 -0.60 -22.36 11.67
N GLU A 73 -0.15 -23.21 12.59
CA GLU A 73 1.27 -23.43 12.86
C GLU A 73 1.74 -24.74 12.22
N PHE A 74 3.00 -24.75 11.78
CA PHE A 74 3.60 -25.88 11.09
C PHE A 74 4.92 -26.30 11.72
N MET A 75 5.25 -27.58 11.53
CA MET A 75 6.58 -28.11 11.78
C MET A 75 7.48 -27.85 10.56
N GLU A 76 8.79 -27.91 10.74
CA GLU A 76 9.74 -27.86 9.62
C GLU A 76 9.38 -28.91 8.55
N GLY A 77 9.30 -28.47 7.29
CA GLY A 77 8.93 -29.32 6.17
C GLY A 77 8.42 -28.56 4.94
N ASP A 78 8.25 -29.29 3.83
CA ASP A 78 7.64 -28.80 2.60
C ASP A 78 6.17 -29.25 2.54
N TYR A 79 5.28 -28.34 2.18
CA TYR A 79 3.84 -28.58 2.13
C TYR A 79 3.25 -28.22 0.76
N LEU A 80 2.21 -28.94 0.36
CA LEU A 80 1.40 -28.63 -0.82
C LEU A 80 -0.01 -28.23 -0.40
N LEU A 81 -0.33 -26.95 -0.60
CA LEU A 81 -1.65 -26.38 -0.35
C LEU A 81 -2.48 -26.40 -1.64
N GLU A 82 -3.72 -26.85 -1.52
CA GLU A 82 -4.75 -26.75 -2.55
C GLU A 82 -5.87 -25.89 -2.00
N PHE A 83 -6.25 -24.84 -2.72
CA PHE A 83 -7.31 -23.92 -2.34
C PHE A 83 -8.40 -23.92 -3.40
N GLU A 84 -9.65 -24.14 -2.99
CA GLU A 84 -10.81 -24.21 -3.87
C GLU A 84 -11.89 -23.25 -3.37
N VAL A 85 -12.52 -22.55 -4.32
CA VAL A 85 -13.72 -21.75 -4.09
C VAL A 85 -14.87 -22.27 -4.93
N GLU A 86 -16.07 -22.28 -4.36
CA GLU A 86 -17.30 -22.74 -4.99
C GLU A 86 -18.42 -21.72 -4.79
N ASP A 87 -19.12 -21.37 -5.87
CA ASP A 87 -20.31 -20.52 -5.83
C ASP A 87 -21.58 -21.28 -5.38
N GLU A 88 -22.70 -20.58 -5.20
CA GLU A 88 -23.95 -21.20 -4.75
C GLU A 88 -24.61 -22.13 -5.79
N PHE A 89 -24.16 -22.10 -7.04
CA PHE A 89 -24.62 -22.94 -8.14
C PHE A 89 -23.71 -24.15 -8.41
N GLY A 90 -22.63 -24.30 -7.63
CA GLY A 90 -21.70 -25.41 -7.65
C GLY A 90 -20.58 -25.29 -8.69
N ALA A 91 -20.36 -24.10 -9.24
CA ALA A 91 -19.20 -23.85 -10.10
C ALA A 91 -17.97 -23.53 -9.25
N GLN A 92 -16.82 -24.06 -9.66
CA GLN A 92 -15.62 -24.14 -8.81
C GLN A 92 -14.37 -23.60 -9.51
N SER A 93 -13.44 -23.08 -8.71
CA SER A 93 -12.14 -22.60 -9.14
C SER A 93 -11.08 -22.99 -8.12
N ARG A 94 -9.87 -23.37 -8.59
CA ARG A 94 -8.85 -23.99 -7.74
C ARG A 94 -7.44 -23.46 -8.00
N LEU A 95 -6.68 -23.30 -6.93
CA LEU A 95 -5.25 -22.97 -6.89
C LEU A 95 -4.46 -24.06 -6.16
N ILE A 96 -3.18 -24.20 -6.52
CA ILE A 96 -2.23 -25.06 -5.84
C ILE A 96 -0.95 -24.27 -5.61
N GLN A 97 -0.44 -24.27 -4.37
CA GLN A 97 0.76 -23.57 -3.97
C GLN A 97 1.61 -24.45 -3.05
N ALA A 98 2.90 -24.52 -3.34
CA ALA A 98 3.86 -25.14 -2.43
C ALA A 98 4.48 -24.06 -1.54
N PHE A 99 4.75 -24.40 -0.28
CA PHE A 99 5.53 -23.56 0.64
C PHE A 99 6.37 -24.45 1.55
N SER A 100 7.43 -23.88 2.12
CA SER A 100 8.33 -24.56 3.04
C SER A 100 8.37 -23.83 4.37
N VAL A 101 8.50 -24.59 5.44
CA VAL A 101 8.65 -24.09 6.80
C VAL A 101 10.01 -24.53 7.27
N ASP A 102 10.84 -23.56 7.65
CA ASP A 102 12.17 -23.84 8.19
C ASP A 102 12.08 -24.05 9.69
N SER A 103 13.02 -24.81 10.23
CA SER A 103 13.30 -24.76 11.66
C SER A 103 13.66 -23.34 12.09
N VAL A 104 13.39 -23.02 13.37
CA VAL A 104 13.80 -21.75 13.95
C VAL A 104 15.30 -21.76 14.19
N SER A 105 16.05 -21.41 13.15
CA SER A 105 17.47 -21.09 13.24
C SER A 105 17.62 -19.58 13.34
N LEU A 106 17.94 -19.12 14.54
CA LEU A 106 18.27 -17.71 14.80
C LEU A 106 19.72 -17.38 14.40
N ASP A 107 20.51 -18.39 14.05
CA ASP A 107 21.85 -18.23 13.50
C ASP A 107 21.79 -17.46 12.16
N GLY A 108 22.08 -16.15 12.20
CA GLY A 108 22.15 -15.29 11.01
C GLY A 108 21.16 -14.11 10.99
N PHE A 109 20.25 -14.00 11.96
CA PHE A 109 19.51 -12.76 12.20
C PHE A 109 20.40 -11.79 12.99
N ASN A 110 20.61 -10.55 12.48
CA ASN A 110 21.36 -9.43 13.09
C ASN A 110 22.09 -9.81 14.40
N GLN A 111 23.24 -10.47 14.28
CA GLN A 111 24.02 -11.09 15.38
C GLN A 111 24.70 -10.07 16.33
N ASP A 112 24.14 -8.88 16.49
CA ASP A 112 24.91 -7.75 17.01
C ASP A 112 24.78 -7.53 18.52
N VAL A 113 23.95 -8.31 19.24
CA VAL A 113 23.73 -8.08 20.67
C VAL A 113 23.78 -9.37 21.50
N ASN A 114 25.01 -9.71 21.92
CA ASN A 114 25.22 -10.61 23.06
C ASN A 114 25.17 -9.78 24.35
N ILE A 115 24.13 -9.97 25.15
CA ILE A 115 23.99 -9.30 26.44
C ILE A 115 24.55 -10.22 27.54
N THR A 116 25.55 -9.73 28.26
CA THR A 116 25.95 -10.31 29.55
C THR A 116 25.23 -9.55 30.67
N VAL A 117 24.29 -10.22 31.34
CA VAL A 117 23.50 -9.59 32.42
C VAL A 117 24.31 -9.60 33.71
N LEU A 118 24.63 -8.41 34.25
CA LEU A 118 25.34 -8.29 35.52
C LEU A 118 24.42 -7.97 36.70
N ASP A 119 23.21 -7.43 36.46
CA ASP A 119 22.14 -7.20 37.45
C ASP A 119 20.83 -6.85 36.70
N GLU A 120 20.78 -5.66 36.11
CA GLU A 120 19.69 -5.11 35.31
C GLU A 120 20.26 -4.60 33.97
N THR A 121 19.61 -4.91 32.86
CA THR A 121 20.00 -4.42 31.53
C THR A 121 18.75 -4.00 30.77
N VAL A 122 18.85 -2.91 29.99
CA VAL A 122 17.74 -2.42 29.17
C VAL A 122 18.13 -2.53 27.70
N ALA A 123 17.26 -3.12 26.89
CA ALA A 123 17.39 -3.19 25.45
C ALA A 123 16.18 -2.53 24.78
N THR A 124 16.40 -1.61 23.85
CA THR A 124 15.31 -0.98 23.09
C THR A 124 15.01 -1.81 21.86
N ILE A 125 13.78 -2.28 21.74
CA ILE A 125 13.30 -3.11 20.64
C ILE A 125 12.39 -2.29 19.75
N THR A 126 12.57 -2.40 18.42
CA THR A 126 11.68 -1.79 17.44
C THR A 126 11.15 -2.85 16.48
N THR A 127 9.86 -2.83 16.22
CA THR A 127 9.22 -3.67 15.20
C THR A 127 8.46 -2.78 14.24
N VAL A 128 8.58 -3.04 12.94
CA VAL A 128 7.89 -2.29 11.89
C VAL A 128 7.09 -3.26 11.03
N ASN A 129 5.78 -3.23 11.15
CA ASN A 129 4.89 -3.99 10.29
C ASN A 129 4.42 -3.13 9.11
N VAL A 130 4.36 -3.71 7.92
CA VAL A 130 3.82 -3.06 6.73
C VAL A 130 2.79 -3.98 6.09
N ASN A 131 1.52 -3.58 6.15
CA ASN A 131 0.41 -4.28 5.52
C ASN A 131 -0.03 -3.51 4.27
N THR A 132 -0.01 -4.16 3.11
CA THR A 132 -0.50 -3.59 1.84
C THR A 132 -1.67 -4.40 1.31
N GLN A 133 -2.72 -3.70 0.86
CA GLN A 133 -3.95 -4.34 0.40
C GLN A 133 -4.56 -3.58 -0.78
N GLU A 134 -5.29 -4.30 -1.62
CA GLU A 134 -6.09 -3.78 -2.73
C GLU A 134 -7.57 -4.10 -2.50
N THR A 135 -8.43 -3.09 -2.60
CA THR A 135 -9.89 -3.22 -2.45
C THR A 135 -10.56 -2.68 -3.70
N SER A 136 -11.22 -3.56 -4.45
CA SER A 136 -11.92 -3.16 -5.67
C SER A 136 -13.44 -3.27 -5.49
N ILE A 137 -14.16 -2.28 -6.00
CA ILE A 137 -15.63 -2.30 -6.12
C ILE A 137 -15.96 -2.54 -7.58
N ALA A 138 -16.69 -3.63 -7.84
CA ALA A 138 -17.13 -3.99 -9.18
C ALA A 138 -17.98 -2.87 -9.81
N PRO A 139 -17.89 -2.67 -11.13
CA PRO A 139 -18.61 -1.59 -11.77
C PRO A 139 -20.12 -1.81 -11.72
N SER A 140 -20.84 -0.79 -11.27
CA SER A 140 -22.29 -0.72 -11.46
C SER A 140 -22.60 -0.05 -12.79
N TRP A 141 -23.52 -0.64 -13.56
CA TRP A 141 -23.78 -0.31 -14.96
C TRP A 141 -25.06 0.50 -15.16
N THR A 142 -25.06 1.35 -16.19
CA THR A 142 -26.26 1.94 -16.79
C THR A 142 -26.16 1.89 -18.30
N ASP A 143 -27.23 1.41 -18.94
CA ASP A 143 -27.31 1.28 -20.39
C ASP A 143 -28.08 2.45 -21.00
N PHE A 144 -27.43 3.15 -21.92
CA PHE A 144 -28.03 4.17 -22.77
C PHE A 144 -28.31 3.56 -24.14
N GLU A 145 -29.40 2.80 -24.26
CA GLU A 145 -29.79 2.08 -25.48
C GLU A 145 -29.85 2.99 -26.72
N PHE A 146 -30.29 4.24 -26.54
CA PHE A 146 -30.44 5.22 -27.62
C PHE A 146 -29.10 5.66 -28.24
N ILE A 147 -27.98 5.42 -27.56
CA ILE A 147 -26.60 5.59 -28.09
C ILE A 147 -25.84 4.27 -28.17
N SER A 148 -26.52 3.13 -27.94
CA SER A 148 -25.93 1.79 -27.93
C SER A 148 -24.68 1.68 -27.05
N THR A 149 -24.66 2.40 -25.92
CA THR A 149 -23.51 2.46 -25.01
C THR A 149 -23.94 2.17 -23.58
N GLY A 150 -23.25 1.27 -22.90
CA GLY A 150 -23.32 1.06 -21.46
C GLY A 150 -22.16 1.73 -20.76
N ILE A 151 -22.42 2.41 -19.64
CA ILE A 151 -21.39 3.04 -18.80
C ILE A 151 -21.43 2.37 -17.44
N GLY A 152 -20.28 1.89 -16.98
CA GLY A 152 -20.07 1.34 -15.66
C GLY A 152 -19.07 2.17 -14.86
N ILE A 153 -19.26 2.28 -13.55
CA ILE A 153 -18.32 2.95 -12.66
C ILE A 153 -17.93 1.99 -11.53
N GLY A 154 -16.63 1.74 -11.41
CA GLY A 154 -16.01 1.00 -10.31
C GLY A 154 -14.96 1.85 -9.60
N ILE A 155 -14.47 1.32 -8.47
CA ILE A 155 -13.45 1.97 -7.65
C ILE A 155 -12.35 0.95 -7.38
N ASN A 156 -11.09 1.39 -7.37
CA ASN A 156 -10.02 0.64 -6.74
C ASN A 156 -9.39 1.46 -5.62
N VAL A 157 -9.08 0.82 -4.50
CA VAL A 157 -8.42 1.43 -3.35
C VAL A 157 -7.20 0.60 -3.01
N GLU A 158 -6.03 1.21 -3.16
CA GLU A 158 -4.76 0.67 -2.68
C GLU A 158 -4.53 1.24 -1.27
N SER A 159 -4.15 0.39 -0.32
CA SER A 159 -3.83 0.82 1.04
C SER A 159 -2.45 0.31 1.47
N ARG A 160 -1.79 1.09 2.31
CA ARG A 160 -0.61 0.67 3.06
C ARG A 160 -0.69 1.17 4.49
N ILE A 161 -0.61 0.25 5.42
CA ILE A 161 -0.62 0.49 6.84
C ILE A 161 0.76 0.15 7.37
N THR A 162 1.45 1.14 7.91
CA THR A 162 2.76 0.94 8.55
C THR A 162 2.60 1.13 10.05
N GLN A 163 2.75 0.05 10.82
CA GLN A 163 2.68 0.10 12.27
C GLN A 163 4.07 -0.11 12.86
N THR A 164 4.62 0.92 13.47
CA THR A 164 5.91 0.88 14.17
C THR A 164 5.67 0.82 15.66
N THR A 165 6.13 -0.24 16.31
CA THR A 165 6.10 -0.33 17.76
C THR A 165 7.50 -0.36 18.31
N GLN A 166 7.76 0.53 19.28
CA GLN A 166 9.03 0.63 19.99
C GLN A 166 8.77 0.46 21.49
N TYR A 167 9.61 -0.31 22.19
CA TYR A 167 9.55 -0.46 23.63
C TYR A 167 10.93 -0.75 24.22
N ASP A 168 11.08 -0.53 25.51
CA ASP A 168 12.26 -0.93 26.26
C ASP A 168 11.98 -2.25 26.98
N LEU A 169 12.82 -3.25 26.73
CA LEU A 169 12.84 -4.51 27.44
C LEU A 169 13.85 -4.43 28.60
N VAL A 170 13.36 -4.45 29.82
CA VAL A 170 14.18 -4.53 31.03
C VAL A 170 14.40 -5.99 31.39
N LEU A 171 15.65 -6.40 31.44
CA LEU A 171 16.10 -7.73 31.83
C LEU A 171 16.70 -7.66 33.22
N ILE A 172 16.17 -8.46 34.14
CA ILE A 172 16.67 -8.52 35.52
C ILE A 172 17.10 -9.95 35.80
N TYR A 173 18.34 -10.12 36.25
CA TYR A 173 18.87 -11.42 36.65
C TYR A 173 19.19 -11.41 38.15
N SER A 174 18.44 -12.20 38.92
CA SER A 174 18.63 -12.37 40.36
C SER A 174 18.30 -13.80 40.77
N ASP A 175 19.03 -14.35 41.74
CA ASP A 175 18.76 -15.68 42.30
C ASP A 175 18.66 -16.82 41.26
N ASN A 176 19.46 -16.76 40.19
CA ASN A 176 19.44 -17.67 39.02
C ASN A 176 18.13 -17.66 38.22
N GLN A 177 17.35 -16.60 38.33
CA GLN A 177 16.14 -16.39 37.55
C GLN A 177 16.25 -15.11 36.73
N MET A 178 15.74 -15.16 35.50
CA MET A 178 15.66 -14.02 34.60
C MET A 178 14.21 -13.56 34.49
N SER A 179 13.94 -12.29 34.76
CA SER A 179 12.64 -11.67 34.50
C SER A 179 12.72 -10.63 33.41
N PHE A 180 11.61 -10.45 32.70
CA PHE A 180 11.46 -9.55 31.59
C PHE A 180 10.34 -8.56 31.91
N GLU A 181 10.58 -7.28 31.70
CA GLU A 181 9.57 -6.24 31.86
C GLU A 181 9.58 -5.31 30.65
N LYS A 182 8.43 -5.15 30.02
CA LYS A 182 8.23 -4.20 28.91
C LYS A 182 7.83 -2.84 29.47
N VAL A 183 8.60 -1.81 29.16
CA VAL A 183 8.34 -0.42 29.57
C VAL A 183 8.44 0.54 28.39
N ASN A 184 7.93 1.77 28.57
CA ASN A 184 8.02 2.86 27.59
C ASN A 184 7.49 2.53 26.17
N GLN A 185 6.51 1.63 26.05
CA GLN A 185 5.95 1.26 24.76
C GLN A 185 5.32 2.47 24.05
N THR A 186 5.68 2.64 22.78
CA THR A 186 5.11 3.62 21.86
C THR A 186 4.78 2.93 20.55
N ILE A 187 3.55 3.10 20.09
CA ILE A 187 3.03 2.59 18.82
C ILE A 187 2.72 3.78 17.92
N THR A 188 3.21 3.74 16.69
CA THR A 188 2.88 4.70 15.63
C THR A 188 2.27 3.97 14.45
N THR A 189 1.03 4.33 14.08
CA THR A 189 0.32 3.76 12.92
C THR A 189 0.18 4.84 11.86
N GLU A 190 0.77 4.59 10.69
CA GLU A 190 0.64 5.41 9.50
C GLU A 190 -0.30 4.71 8.51
N THR A 191 -1.40 5.36 8.14
CA THR A 191 -2.32 4.87 7.11
C THR A 191 -2.12 5.67 5.84
N ALA A 192 -1.81 5.00 4.74
CA ALA A 192 -1.71 5.58 3.41
C ALA A 192 -2.73 4.95 2.47
N LEU A 193 -3.37 5.77 1.63
CA LEU A 193 -4.37 5.35 0.65
C LEU A 193 -4.11 5.95 -0.73
N LYS A 194 -4.46 5.19 -1.76
CA LYS A 194 -4.61 5.65 -3.14
C LYS A 194 -5.95 5.16 -3.63
N MET A 195 -6.74 6.07 -4.19
CA MET A 195 -8.02 5.72 -4.78
C MET A 195 -7.99 6.01 -6.26
N ASN A 196 -8.52 5.08 -7.04
CA ASN A 196 -8.73 5.23 -8.46
C ASN A 196 -10.21 5.07 -8.82
N LEU A 197 -10.65 5.89 -9.76
CA LEU A 197 -11.94 5.80 -10.43
C LEU A 197 -11.79 4.99 -11.71
N ALA A 198 -12.47 3.83 -11.78
CA ALA A 198 -12.50 2.99 -12.97
C ALA A 198 -13.79 3.24 -13.77
N VAL A 199 -13.67 3.74 -14.99
CA VAL A 199 -14.79 3.97 -15.90
C VAL A 199 -14.81 2.92 -17.00
N PHE A 200 -15.92 2.20 -17.10
CA PHE A 200 -16.13 1.13 -18.06
C PHE A 200 -17.10 1.60 -19.13
N ILE A 201 -16.76 1.36 -20.39
CA ILE A 201 -17.62 1.70 -21.52
C ILE A 201 -17.81 0.47 -22.38
N ARG A 202 -19.06 0.03 -22.46
CA ARG A 202 -19.47 -1.13 -23.24
C ARG A 202 -20.22 -0.66 -24.49
N ASP A 203 -19.79 -1.13 -25.65
CA ASP A 203 -20.60 -1.06 -26.86
C ASP A 203 -21.68 -2.15 -26.79
N LEU A 204 -22.96 -1.76 -26.79
CA LEU A 204 -24.08 -2.72 -26.63
C LEU A 204 -24.34 -3.56 -27.88
N GLY A 205 -23.80 -3.17 -29.04
CA GLY A 205 -23.92 -3.93 -30.28
C GLY A 205 -22.87 -5.04 -30.42
N THR A 206 -21.68 -4.84 -29.86
CA THR A 206 -20.54 -5.76 -29.95
C THR A 206 -20.15 -6.40 -28.62
N ASN A 207 -20.67 -5.89 -27.49
CA ASN A 207 -20.27 -6.22 -26.12
C ASN A 207 -18.78 -5.97 -25.82
N ASN A 208 -18.08 -5.19 -26.65
CA ASN A 208 -16.70 -4.82 -26.36
C ASN A 208 -16.65 -3.79 -25.23
N VAL A 209 -15.78 -4.00 -24.25
CA VAL A 209 -15.61 -3.12 -23.08
C VAL A 209 -14.26 -2.43 -23.15
N THR A 210 -14.28 -1.11 -22.99
CA THR A 210 -13.08 -0.29 -22.78
C THR A 210 -13.07 0.19 -21.33
N ILE A 211 -11.90 0.09 -20.68
CA ILE A 211 -11.73 0.42 -19.26
C ILE A 211 -10.76 1.59 -19.16
N TYR A 212 -11.11 2.59 -18.36
CA TYR A 212 -10.28 3.73 -18.03
C TYR A 212 -10.03 3.75 -16.54
N ASP A 213 -8.78 3.57 -16.16
CA ASP A 213 -8.33 3.70 -14.77
C ASP A 213 -7.75 5.10 -14.58
N MET A 214 -8.32 5.86 -13.66
CA MET A 214 -7.99 7.26 -13.44
C MET A 214 -7.80 7.53 -11.95
N PRO A 215 -6.96 8.52 -11.59
CA PRO A 215 -6.98 9.09 -10.26
C PRO A 215 -8.41 9.39 -9.79
N MET A 216 -8.69 9.09 -8.53
CA MET A 216 -9.96 9.51 -7.93
C MET A 216 -10.00 11.04 -7.86
N PRO A 217 -11.12 11.71 -8.20
CA PRO A 217 -11.27 13.15 -7.98
C PRO A 217 -11.90 13.45 -6.62
N SER A 218 -11.57 14.60 -6.04
CA SER A 218 -12.22 15.14 -4.84
C SER A 218 -12.37 16.66 -4.92
N GLU A 219 -13.44 17.20 -4.31
CA GLU A 219 -13.64 18.65 -4.19
C GLU A 219 -12.63 19.27 -3.22
N GLY A 220 -12.30 18.55 -2.15
CA GLY A 220 -11.35 18.96 -1.12
C GLY A 220 -10.01 18.24 -1.21
N GLN A 221 -8.99 18.86 -0.62
CA GLN A 221 -7.71 18.22 -0.36
C GLN A 221 -7.85 17.22 0.79
N ILE A 222 -7.46 15.97 0.56
CA ILE A 222 -7.56 14.86 1.51
C ILE A 222 -6.23 14.63 2.24
N TYR A 223 -5.11 14.81 1.55
CA TYR A 223 -3.77 14.67 2.12
C TYR A 223 -2.88 15.87 1.77
N GLU A 224 -1.84 16.11 2.57
CA GLU A 224 -0.94 17.23 2.37
C GLU A 224 -0.22 17.14 1.00
N GLY A 225 -0.16 18.25 0.27
CA GLY A 225 0.49 18.31 -1.04
C GLY A 225 -0.27 17.67 -2.21
N GLN A 226 -1.53 17.23 -2.03
CA GLN A 226 -2.34 16.66 -3.11
C GLN A 226 -2.43 17.60 -4.33
N SER A 227 -2.24 17.01 -5.52
CA SER A 227 -2.26 17.73 -6.79
C SER A 227 -3.67 18.10 -7.22
N TRP A 228 -3.81 19.15 -8.04
CA TRP A 228 -5.11 19.61 -8.54
C TRP A 228 -5.01 20.29 -9.90
N PHE A 229 -6.13 20.34 -10.62
CA PHE A 229 -6.33 21.15 -11.83
C PHE A 229 -7.79 21.64 -11.91
N PRO A 230 -8.10 22.72 -12.66
CA PRO A 230 -9.48 23.17 -12.85
C PRO A 230 -10.24 22.24 -13.82
N VAL A 231 -11.53 22.00 -13.56
CA VAL A 231 -12.38 21.13 -14.39
C VAL A 231 -13.80 21.68 -14.43
N GLY A 232 -14.31 21.97 -15.62
CA GLY A 232 -15.68 22.41 -15.83
C GLY A 232 -16.03 23.62 -14.97
N LEU A 233 -16.91 23.42 -13.99
CA LEU A 233 -17.36 24.45 -13.04
C LEU A 233 -16.47 24.57 -11.79
N PHE A 234 -15.54 23.65 -11.59
CA PHE A 234 -14.64 23.62 -10.45
C PHE A 234 -13.36 24.40 -10.74
N ASP A 235 -13.07 25.40 -9.89
CA ASP A 235 -11.80 26.11 -9.92
C ASP A 235 -10.62 25.19 -9.53
N ARG A 236 -10.90 24.14 -8.75
CA ARG A 236 -9.94 23.12 -8.32
C ARG A 236 -10.65 21.78 -8.15
N VAL A 237 -10.10 20.75 -8.80
CA VAL A 237 -10.39 19.35 -8.53
C VAL A 237 -9.09 18.70 -8.09
N TYR A 238 -9.08 18.20 -6.87
CA TYR A 238 -7.95 17.46 -6.32
C TYR A 238 -7.99 16.03 -6.84
N TYR A 239 -6.83 15.40 -6.97
CA TYR A 239 -6.74 14.02 -7.44
C TYR A 239 -5.56 13.28 -6.81
N TRP A 240 -5.68 11.96 -6.69
CA TRP A 240 -4.61 11.10 -6.17
C TRP A 240 -3.59 10.82 -7.28
N GLY A 241 -2.39 11.37 -7.15
CA GLY A 241 -1.31 11.02 -8.06
C GLY A 241 -0.69 9.65 -7.73
N GLU A 242 -0.54 9.38 -6.44
CA GLU A 242 0.19 8.23 -5.89
C GLU A 242 -0.40 7.85 -4.52
N LEU A 243 0.09 6.76 -3.96
CA LEU A 243 -0.20 6.33 -2.58
C LEU A 243 0.30 7.39 -1.60
N ALA A 244 -0.61 7.94 -0.80
CA ALA A 244 -0.32 9.06 0.08
C ALA A 244 -0.80 8.81 1.51
N VAL A 245 -0.02 9.28 2.48
CA VAL A 245 -0.36 9.21 3.90
C VAL A 245 -1.55 10.12 4.19
N ILE A 246 -2.62 9.54 4.73
CA ILE A 246 -3.85 10.24 5.11
C ILE A 246 -3.93 10.49 6.61
N ASP A 247 -3.30 9.62 7.41
CA ASP A 247 -3.32 9.70 8.86
C ASP A 247 -2.03 9.12 9.45
N THR A 248 -1.61 9.70 10.58
CA THR A 248 -0.52 9.20 11.39
C THR A 248 -0.88 9.39 12.85
N THR A 249 -1.04 8.28 13.58
CA THR A 249 -1.36 8.31 15.00
C THR A 249 -0.22 7.72 15.81
N THR A 250 0.06 8.32 16.97
CA THR A 250 1.04 7.80 17.92
C THR A 250 0.37 7.67 19.28
N GLY A 251 0.56 6.53 19.93
CA GLY A 251 -0.02 6.24 21.23
C GLY A 251 0.61 5.01 21.88
N THR A 252 -0.11 4.44 22.84
CA THR A 252 0.25 3.15 23.47
C THR A 252 -0.63 2.01 22.99
N ASP A 253 -1.80 2.36 22.43
CA ASP A 253 -2.79 1.42 21.92
C ASP A 253 -2.41 0.99 20.51
N SER A 254 -2.62 -0.27 20.23
CA SER A 254 -2.27 -0.88 18.96
C SER A 254 -3.41 -0.91 17.95
N THR A 255 -4.60 -0.48 18.39
CA THR A 255 -5.78 -0.28 17.55
C THR A 255 -5.85 1.15 17.04
N ASN A 256 -6.14 1.33 15.76
CA ASN A 256 -6.35 2.64 15.14
C ASN A 256 -7.51 2.55 14.14
N THR A 257 -8.34 3.60 14.09
CA THR A 257 -9.42 3.71 13.11
C THR A 257 -9.33 5.05 12.42
N VAL A 258 -9.36 5.01 11.09
CA VAL A 258 -9.29 6.19 10.22
C VAL A 258 -10.51 6.19 9.34
N SER A 259 -11.13 7.36 9.16
CA SER A 259 -12.25 7.55 8.24
C SER A 259 -11.93 8.69 7.29
N VAL A 260 -12.14 8.47 6.00
CA VAL A 260 -11.89 9.45 4.94
C VAL A 260 -13.13 9.61 4.08
N ASP A 261 -13.58 10.86 3.95
CA ASP A 261 -14.69 11.22 3.07
C ASP A 261 -14.15 11.71 1.70
N VAL A 262 -14.70 11.15 0.62
CA VAL A 262 -14.42 11.54 -0.76
C VAL A 262 -15.70 12.03 -1.41
N GLU A 263 -15.81 13.35 -1.54
CA GLU A 263 -16.98 14.01 -2.11
C GLU A 263 -16.60 14.80 -3.36
N ILE A 264 -17.40 14.66 -4.42
CA ILE A 264 -17.43 15.62 -5.52
C ILE A 264 -18.80 15.64 -6.22
N PRO A 265 -19.53 16.77 -6.17
CA PRO A 265 -20.85 16.88 -6.81
C PRO A 265 -20.75 17.29 -8.28
N ALA A 266 -21.34 16.53 -9.19
CA ALA A 266 -21.51 16.87 -10.61
C ALA A 266 -20.21 17.28 -11.33
N LEU A 267 -19.12 16.53 -11.14
CA LEU A 267 -17.88 16.71 -11.89
C LEU A 267 -18.12 16.46 -13.38
N ASP A 268 -17.70 17.37 -14.26
CA ASP A 268 -17.69 17.12 -15.71
C ASP A 268 -16.61 16.07 -16.03
N LEU A 269 -17.05 14.83 -16.23
CA LEU A 269 -16.18 13.68 -16.39
C LEU A 269 -15.36 13.75 -17.68
N MET A 270 -15.91 14.35 -18.74
CA MET A 270 -15.20 14.48 -20.02
C MET A 270 -14.05 15.48 -19.91
N ASP A 271 -14.28 16.61 -19.24
CA ASP A 271 -13.25 17.61 -19.01
C ASP A 271 -12.20 17.09 -18.02
N TYR A 272 -12.62 16.30 -17.02
CA TYR A 272 -11.69 15.61 -16.10
C TYR A 272 -10.76 14.66 -16.85
N ILE A 273 -11.31 13.76 -17.68
CA ILE A 273 -10.55 12.82 -18.51
C ILE A 273 -9.54 13.56 -19.39
N THR A 274 -9.98 14.63 -20.05
CA THR A 274 -9.13 15.45 -20.92
C THR A 274 -8.00 16.13 -20.15
N SER A 275 -8.30 16.61 -18.96
CA SER A 275 -7.33 17.26 -18.07
C SER A 275 -6.30 16.26 -17.53
N ILE A 276 -6.70 15.06 -17.14
CA ILE A 276 -5.78 13.98 -16.74
C ILE A 276 -4.83 13.62 -17.88
N ALA A 277 -5.36 13.40 -19.08
CA ALA A 277 -4.56 13.01 -20.23
C ALA A 277 -3.58 14.09 -20.71
N SER A 278 -3.91 15.36 -20.50
CA SER A 278 -3.05 16.48 -20.90
C SER A 278 -1.99 16.84 -19.85
N ASN A 279 -2.27 16.60 -18.56
CA ASN A 279 -1.39 17.00 -17.47
C ASN A 279 -0.53 15.87 -16.90
N ILE A 280 -0.86 14.59 -17.14
CA ILE A 280 -0.08 13.44 -16.66
C ILE A 280 0.75 12.87 -17.82
N PRO A 281 2.09 13.02 -17.83
CA PRO A 281 2.95 12.52 -18.91
C PRO A 281 2.77 11.03 -19.16
N GLY A 282 2.58 10.63 -20.42
CA GLY A 282 2.36 9.23 -20.80
C GLY A 282 0.90 8.78 -20.74
N SER A 283 -0.01 9.59 -20.18
CA SER A 283 -1.45 9.34 -20.23
C SER A 283 -1.98 9.57 -21.65
N GLN A 284 -2.55 8.54 -22.27
CA GLN A 284 -3.22 8.68 -23.56
C GLN A 284 -4.66 9.12 -23.29
N VAL A 285 -5.15 10.13 -24.03
CA VAL A 285 -6.57 10.53 -23.95
C VAL A 285 -7.43 9.32 -24.29
N PRO A 286 -8.25 8.82 -23.35
CA PRO A 286 -9.42 8.02 -23.67
C PRO A 286 -10.21 8.74 -24.75
N LEU A 287 -10.19 8.25 -26.00
CA LEU A 287 -11.18 8.73 -26.96
C LEU A 287 -12.52 8.15 -26.54
N LEU A 288 -13.22 8.86 -25.64
CA LEU A 288 -14.63 8.62 -25.41
C LEU A 288 -15.38 9.04 -26.67
N VAL A 289 -15.51 8.10 -27.59
CA VAL A 289 -16.42 8.22 -28.71
C VAL A 289 -17.73 7.59 -28.27
N LEU A 290 -18.54 8.37 -27.54
CA LEU A 290 -19.97 8.09 -27.54
C LEU A 290 -20.40 8.15 -29.01
N GLY A 291 -21.16 7.16 -29.49
CA GLY A 291 -21.56 7.02 -30.91
C GLY A 291 -22.49 8.12 -31.45
N ILE A 292 -22.42 9.32 -30.89
CA ILE A 292 -23.27 10.47 -31.14
C ILE A 292 -22.47 11.65 -31.68
N ALA A 293 -23.01 12.28 -32.73
CA ALA A 293 -22.44 13.48 -33.35
C ALA A 293 -23.11 14.76 -32.80
N ILE A 294 -23.25 14.87 -31.48
CA ILE A 294 -24.01 15.93 -30.78
C ILE A 294 -23.26 16.44 -29.54
N ASP A 295 -23.61 17.63 -29.04
CA ASP A 295 -23.04 18.15 -27.80
C ASP A 295 -23.62 17.36 -26.61
N TYR A 296 -22.75 16.87 -25.74
CA TYR A 296 -23.14 16.16 -24.53
C TYR A 296 -22.24 16.58 -23.36
N ASN A 297 -22.77 16.45 -22.15
CA ASN A 297 -22.02 16.54 -20.91
C ASN A 297 -22.32 15.29 -20.08
N LEU A 298 -21.27 14.71 -19.51
CA LEU A 298 -21.39 13.59 -18.58
C LEU A 298 -20.90 14.06 -17.23
N TYR A 299 -21.78 14.03 -16.24
CA TYR A 299 -21.47 14.40 -14.88
C TYR A 299 -21.42 13.17 -13.99
N ILE A 300 -20.46 13.16 -13.07
CA ILE A 300 -20.37 12.16 -12.00
C ILE A 300 -20.56 12.85 -10.64
N ASP A 301 -21.37 12.23 -9.79
CA ASP A 301 -21.60 12.62 -8.41
C ASP A 301 -20.99 11.53 -7.53
N ILE A 302 -20.06 11.90 -6.65
CA ILE A 302 -19.38 10.97 -5.74
C ILE A 302 -19.59 11.45 -4.31
N ASP A 303 -20.01 10.54 -3.45
CA ASP A 303 -20.13 10.72 -2.01
C ASP A 303 -19.77 9.39 -1.35
N LEU A 304 -18.52 9.24 -0.93
CA LEU A 304 -17.97 8.00 -0.38
C LEU A 304 -17.34 8.24 0.99
N GLN A 305 -17.47 7.26 1.86
CA GLN A 305 -16.74 7.19 3.12
C GLN A 305 -15.92 5.90 3.14
N VAL A 306 -14.62 6.01 3.43
CA VAL A 306 -13.71 4.88 3.54
C VAL A 306 -13.25 4.79 4.99
N ASP A 307 -13.65 3.71 5.64
CA ASP A 307 -13.24 3.40 7.01
C ASP A 307 -12.15 2.33 6.98
N VAL A 308 -11.04 2.62 7.65
CA VAL A 308 -9.90 1.72 7.81
C VAL A 308 -9.74 1.42 9.30
N HIS A 309 -9.86 0.14 9.66
CA HIS A 309 -9.68 -0.33 11.03
C HIS A 309 -8.42 -1.19 11.10
N ASN A 310 -7.49 -0.77 11.94
CA ASN A 310 -6.20 -1.40 12.15
C ASN A 310 -6.12 -1.93 13.57
N ASN A 311 -5.61 -3.14 13.73
CA ASN A 311 -5.28 -3.74 15.00
C ASN A 311 -3.96 -4.47 14.87
N GLY A 312 -2.96 -4.07 15.63
CA GLY A 312 -1.70 -4.81 15.71
C GLY A 312 -1.45 -5.34 17.11
N GLU A 313 -0.61 -6.34 17.23
CA GLU A 313 -0.06 -6.79 18.49
C GLU A 313 1.44 -7.03 18.32
N ILE A 314 2.18 -7.00 19.44
CA ILE A 314 3.52 -7.59 19.49
C ILE A 314 3.42 -8.89 20.27
N VAL A 315 3.94 -9.94 19.68
CA VAL A 315 4.18 -11.21 20.34
C VAL A 315 5.67 -11.31 20.67
N GLU A 316 5.95 -11.51 21.95
CA GLU A 316 7.30 -11.66 22.48
C GLU A 316 7.60 -13.14 22.65
N MET A 317 8.73 -13.59 22.12
CA MET A 317 9.08 -15.01 22.03
C MET A 317 10.47 -15.26 22.62
N VAL A 318 10.65 -16.45 23.17
CA VAL A 318 11.94 -16.94 23.64
C VAL A 318 12.24 -18.34 23.15
N VAL A 319 13.54 -18.60 22.96
CA VAL A 319 14.08 -19.94 22.66
C VAL A 319 15.20 -20.22 23.65
N GLN A 320 14.99 -21.23 24.49
CA GLN A 320 16.04 -21.69 25.41
C GLN A 320 17.05 -22.59 24.70
N THR A 321 18.28 -22.62 25.18
CA THR A 321 19.31 -23.52 24.66
C THR A 321 18.85 -24.98 24.64
N GLY A 322 18.81 -25.58 23.44
CA GLY A 322 18.41 -26.97 23.24
C GLY A 322 16.92 -27.16 22.92
N ALA A 323 16.11 -26.11 22.94
CA ALA A 323 14.75 -26.13 22.40
C ALA A 323 14.76 -25.95 20.87
N SER A 324 13.80 -26.57 20.18
CA SER A 324 13.62 -26.47 18.72
C SER A 324 12.40 -25.64 18.31
N THR A 325 11.62 -25.18 19.28
CA THR A 325 10.38 -24.41 19.07
C THR A 325 10.42 -23.16 19.94
N PRO A 326 10.09 -21.98 19.38
CA PRO A 326 9.84 -20.79 20.18
C PRO A 326 8.67 -20.99 21.14
N GLU A 327 8.76 -20.32 22.28
CA GLU A 327 7.68 -20.22 23.25
C GLU A 327 7.37 -18.74 23.50
N ILE A 328 6.11 -18.43 23.77
CA ILE A 328 5.70 -17.08 24.18
C ILE A 328 6.45 -16.71 25.47
N LEU A 329 6.92 -15.47 25.56
CA LEU A 329 7.63 -14.96 26.72
C LEU A 329 6.77 -15.15 27.99
N PRO A 330 7.24 -15.94 28.97
CA PRO A 330 6.45 -16.22 30.15
C PRO A 330 6.37 -14.99 31.07
N SER A 331 5.21 -14.80 31.72
CA SER A 331 5.02 -13.75 32.71
C SER A 331 5.71 -14.04 34.06
N THR A 332 6.33 -15.20 34.20
CA THR A 332 7.06 -15.62 35.40
C THR A 332 8.56 -15.69 35.11
N PRO A 333 9.43 -15.44 36.10
CA PRO A 333 10.87 -15.56 35.92
C PRO A 333 11.27 -16.92 35.35
N VAL A 334 12.20 -16.91 34.40
CA VAL A 334 12.75 -18.10 33.74
C VAL A 334 13.98 -18.54 34.51
N ASP A 335 14.02 -19.80 34.93
CA ASP A 335 15.22 -20.39 35.53
C ASP A 335 16.30 -20.51 34.46
N LEU A 336 17.40 -19.76 34.60
CA LEU A 336 18.58 -19.93 33.76
C LEU A 336 19.70 -20.58 34.58
N GLN A 337 20.16 -21.73 34.11
CA GLN A 337 21.34 -22.37 34.69
C GLN A 337 22.57 -21.47 34.51
N PRO A 338 23.57 -21.56 35.40
CA PRO A 338 24.91 -21.02 35.13
C PRO A 338 25.40 -21.47 33.76
N ASP A 339 25.95 -20.54 32.98
CA ASP A 339 26.39 -20.73 31.58
C ASP A 339 25.26 -21.03 30.57
N GLY A 340 24.00 -20.90 30.98
CA GLY A 340 22.85 -20.96 30.09
C GLY A 340 22.70 -19.70 29.25
N SER A 341 22.04 -19.86 28.09
CA SER A 341 21.61 -18.74 27.25
C SER A 341 20.14 -18.86 26.89
N ILE A 342 19.50 -17.72 26.70
CA ILE A 342 18.15 -17.62 26.14
C ILE A 342 18.19 -16.62 25.00
N GLN A 343 17.51 -16.96 23.91
CA GLN A 343 17.33 -16.03 22.80
C GLN A 343 15.95 -15.41 22.91
N TYR A 344 15.89 -14.10 22.84
CA TYR A 344 14.67 -13.32 22.81
C TYR A 344 14.51 -12.69 21.43
N PHE A 345 13.32 -12.80 20.88
CA PHE A 345 12.91 -12.04 19.70
C PHE A 345 11.44 -11.66 19.85
N SER A 346 10.99 -10.68 19.10
CA SER A 346 9.57 -10.40 18.99
C SER A 346 9.18 -10.28 17.54
N TYR A 347 7.90 -10.47 17.29
CA TYR A 347 7.29 -10.14 16.01
C TYR A 347 6.01 -9.37 16.28
N SER A 348 5.61 -8.56 15.31
CA SER A 348 4.31 -7.90 15.34
C SER A 348 3.42 -8.48 14.27
N ASP A 349 2.13 -8.55 14.56
CA ASP A 349 1.08 -8.68 13.56
C ASP A 349 0.36 -7.33 13.39
N THR A 350 -0.32 -7.16 12.25
CA THR A 350 -1.14 -6.00 11.97
C THR A 350 -2.25 -6.42 11.03
N GLU A 351 -3.43 -6.64 11.59
CA GLU A 351 -4.65 -6.83 10.82
C GLU A 351 -5.22 -5.45 10.45
N SER A 352 -5.64 -5.34 9.20
CA SER A 352 -6.31 -4.17 8.65
C SER A 352 -7.58 -4.61 7.94
N SER A 353 -8.67 -3.87 8.17
CA SER A 353 -9.92 -4.04 7.42
C SER A 353 -10.38 -2.70 6.87
N ILE A 354 -10.88 -2.73 5.64
CA ILE A 354 -11.40 -1.56 4.95
C ILE A 354 -12.87 -1.80 4.64
N GLU A 355 -13.69 -0.81 4.95
CA GLU A 355 -15.10 -0.76 4.55
C GLU A 355 -15.34 0.54 3.79
N ILE A 356 -15.98 0.42 2.63
CA ILE A 356 -16.32 1.57 1.78
C ILE A 356 -17.83 1.72 1.78
N PHE A 357 -18.32 2.91 2.06
CA PHE A 357 -19.73 3.27 2.09
C PHE A 357 -20.04 4.39 1.10
N GLY A 358 -21.33 4.62 0.87
CA GLY A 358 -21.80 5.81 0.15
C GLY A 358 -22.44 5.50 -1.19
N SER A 359 -22.32 6.44 -2.13
CA SER A 359 -22.99 6.38 -3.42
C SER A 359 -22.23 7.04 -4.56
N ILE A 360 -22.52 6.55 -5.77
CA ILE A 360 -22.05 7.12 -7.02
C ILE A 360 -23.26 7.38 -7.91
N GLY A 361 -23.38 8.61 -8.40
CA GLY A 361 -24.37 9.04 -9.37
C GLY A 361 -23.74 9.39 -10.70
N LEU A 362 -24.50 9.22 -11.78
CA LEU A 362 -24.11 9.58 -13.13
C LEU A 362 -25.26 10.32 -13.82
N ARG A 363 -24.96 11.48 -14.39
CA ARG A 363 -25.93 12.29 -15.15
C ARG A 363 -25.42 12.53 -16.56
N LEU A 364 -26.16 12.06 -17.55
CA LEU A 364 -25.93 12.36 -18.96
C LEU A 364 -26.86 13.48 -19.41
N ARG A 365 -26.29 14.55 -19.96
CA ARG A 365 -27.02 15.63 -20.62
C ARG A 365 -26.66 15.64 -22.10
N ILE A 366 -27.67 15.73 -22.95
CA ILE A 366 -27.49 15.88 -24.39
C ILE A 366 -28.18 17.18 -24.83
N ALA A 367 -27.48 17.97 -25.62
CA ALA A 367 -28.02 19.18 -26.25
C ALA A 367 -27.66 19.22 -27.73
N GLN A 368 -28.60 19.62 -28.59
CA GLN A 368 -28.31 19.93 -29.99
C GLN A 368 -28.73 21.37 -30.32
N PRO A 369 -27.86 22.18 -30.96
CA PRO A 369 -28.32 23.29 -31.76
C PRO A 369 -28.69 22.79 -33.17
N ALA A 370 -29.96 22.51 -33.44
CA ALA A 370 -30.39 22.10 -34.78
C ALA A 370 -30.49 23.30 -35.75
N TRP A 371 -29.59 23.40 -36.73
CA TRP A 371 -29.85 24.10 -37.99
C TRP A 371 -29.91 23.08 -39.13
N LEU A 372 -31.11 22.60 -39.44
CA LEU A 372 -31.37 21.79 -40.64
C LEU A 372 -31.41 22.70 -41.87
N THR A 373 -30.27 22.92 -42.52
CA THR A 373 -30.21 23.52 -43.86
C THR A 373 -30.36 22.42 -44.91
N THR A 374 -31.59 22.13 -45.33
CA THR A 374 -31.82 21.48 -46.61
C THR A 374 -32.03 22.56 -47.68
N GLY A 375 -31.19 22.53 -48.72
CA GLY A 375 -31.48 23.28 -49.93
C GLY A 375 -32.81 22.78 -50.50
N LEU A 376 -33.78 23.69 -50.63
CA LEU A 376 -35.17 23.48 -51.08
C LEU A 376 -36.18 23.15 -49.96
N GLY A 377 -36.37 24.12 -49.06
CA GLY A 377 -37.69 24.71 -48.82
C GLY A 377 -38.84 23.77 -48.47
N PHE A 378 -38.75 23.05 -47.35
CA PHE A 378 -39.89 22.65 -46.53
C PHE A 378 -39.45 22.64 -45.07
N ILE A 379 -40.03 23.53 -44.24
CA ILE A 379 -39.89 23.50 -42.78
C ILE A 379 -40.87 22.43 -42.30
N VAL A 380 -40.36 21.33 -41.76
CA VAL A 380 -41.18 20.49 -40.88
C VAL A 380 -41.29 21.25 -39.56
N GLU A 381 -42.50 21.63 -39.17
CA GLU A 381 -42.79 22.48 -38.01
C GLU A 381 -42.66 21.79 -36.64
N ASP A 382 -41.84 20.75 -36.53
CA ASP A 382 -41.40 20.24 -35.23
C ASP A 382 -39.89 19.97 -35.31
N PRO A 383 -39.02 20.93 -34.91
CA PRO A 383 -37.67 20.57 -34.54
C PRO A 383 -37.76 19.54 -33.40
N MET A 384 -37.37 18.30 -33.65
CA MET A 384 -37.12 17.35 -32.56
C MET A 384 -35.92 17.90 -31.78
N PHE A 385 -36.18 18.68 -30.73
CA PHE A 385 -35.19 18.98 -29.72
C PHE A 385 -34.86 17.67 -29.01
N LEU A 386 -33.71 17.08 -29.29
CA LEU A 386 -33.13 16.10 -28.36
C LEU A 386 -32.40 16.91 -27.28
N GLU A 387 -33.17 17.61 -26.44
CA GLU A 387 -32.70 18.05 -25.14
C GLU A 387 -33.23 17.06 -24.12
N GLY A 388 -32.33 16.42 -23.40
CA GLY A 388 -32.67 15.47 -22.37
C GLY A 388 -31.59 15.41 -21.30
N GLU A 389 -32.04 15.18 -20.08
CA GLU A 389 -31.20 14.88 -18.93
C GLU A 389 -31.62 13.50 -18.43
N TRP A 390 -30.65 12.61 -18.30
CA TRP A 390 -30.83 11.26 -17.77
C TRP A 390 -29.94 11.13 -16.54
N GLU A 391 -30.54 10.75 -15.43
CA GLU A 391 -29.83 10.51 -14.17
C GLU A 391 -29.92 9.03 -13.81
N ALA A 392 -28.80 8.46 -13.40
CA ALA A 392 -28.69 7.12 -12.89
C ALA A 392 -27.94 7.15 -11.57
N LYS A 393 -28.52 6.55 -10.52
CA LYS A 393 -27.80 6.28 -9.28
C LYS A 393 -27.21 4.88 -9.41
N LEU A 394 -25.90 4.81 -9.61
CA LEU A 394 -25.19 3.57 -9.90
C LEU A 394 -24.98 2.74 -8.64
N VAL A 395 -24.61 3.39 -7.54
CA VAL A 395 -24.41 2.70 -6.25
C VAL A 395 -25.18 3.44 -5.17
N ASN A 396 -25.98 2.71 -4.38
CA ASN A 396 -26.73 3.26 -3.24
C ASN A 396 -27.04 2.16 -2.23
N SER A 397 -26.10 1.88 -1.32
CA SER A 397 -26.28 0.87 -0.28
C SER A 397 -26.45 1.52 1.09
N THR A 398 -27.20 0.86 1.97
CA THR A 398 -27.27 1.21 3.40
C THR A 398 -26.18 0.52 4.22
N GLY A 399 -25.38 -0.36 3.60
CA GLY A 399 -24.21 -1.01 4.18
C GLY A 399 -22.98 -0.82 3.30
N PRO A 400 -21.86 -1.50 3.61
CA PRO A 400 -20.64 -1.39 2.80
C PRO A 400 -20.90 -1.79 1.34
N ILE A 401 -20.31 -1.04 0.41
CA ILE A 401 -20.32 -1.30 -1.04
C ILE A 401 -19.03 -1.98 -1.49
N GLY A 402 -18.00 -2.00 -0.65
CA GLY A 402 -16.78 -2.76 -0.80
C GLY A 402 -16.16 -3.02 0.57
N THR A 403 -15.61 -4.21 0.77
CA THR A 403 -14.94 -4.60 2.01
C THR A 403 -13.71 -5.42 1.70
N SER A 404 -12.69 -5.32 2.56
CA SER A 404 -11.51 -6.17 2.48
C SER A 404 -10.86 -6.32 3.86
N SER A 405 -10.13 -7.40 4.05
CA SER A 405 -9.31 -7.67 5.25
C SER A 405 -7.93 -8.16 4.83
N SER A 406 -6.90 -7.84 5.60
CA SER A 406 -5.53 -8.27 5.34
C SER A 406 -4.77 -8.35 6.65
N MET A 407 -3.78 -9.24 6.72
CA MET A 407 -2.88 -9.40 7.85
C MET A 407 -1.42 -9.42 7.37
N ALA A 408 -0.56 -8.69 8.06
CA ALA A 408 0.87 -8.71 7.84
C ALA A 408 1.64 -9.02 9.13
N TYR A 409 2.84 -9.55 8.99
CA TYR A 409 3.75 -9.87 10.08
C TYR A 409 5.11 -9.24 9.82
N SER A 410 5.81 -8.86 10.89
CA SER A 410 7.21 -8.49 10.80
C SER A 410 7.95 -8.89 12.06
N LEU A 411 9.22 -9.24 11.89
CA LEU A 411 10.15 -9.38 13.01
C LEU A 411 10.59 -8.04 13.57
N SER A 412 11.00 -8.08 14.85
CA SER A 412 11.80 -7.04 15.45
C SER A 412 13.13 -6.85 14.72
N ASP A 413 13.64 -5.63 14.78
CA ASP A 413 14.95 -5.24 14.23
C ASP A 413 16.13 -5.97 14.90
N GLN A 414 15.90 -6.46 16.11
CA GLN A 414 16.89 -7.09 16.98
C GLN A 414 16.46 -8.48 17.44
N ILE A 415 17.45 -9.36 17.54
CA ILE A 415 17.36 -10.61 18.29
C ILE A 415 18.41 -10.54 19.40
N LEU A 416 17.98 -10.77 20.64
CA LEU A 416 18.85 -10.67 21.80
C LEU A 416 19.28 -12.06 22.23
N THR A 417 20.59 -12.34 22.17
CA THR A 417 21.15 -13.50 22.85
C THR A 417 21.60 -13.10 24.23
N ILE A 418 20.96 -13.65 25.25
CA ILE A 418 21.19 -13.27 26.64
C ILE A 418 21.89 -14.43 27.33
N ALA A 419 23.09 -14.17 27.84
CA ALA A 419 23.91 -15.17 28.52
C ALA A 419 24.27 -14.70 29.94
N VAL A 420 24.28 -15.65 30.87
CA VAL A 420 24.77 -15.41 32.23
C VAL A 420 26.23 -15.82 32.28
N ASN A 421 27.14 -14.85 32.39
CA ASN A 421 28.58 -15.14 32.51
C ASN A 421 28.98 -15.08 33.99
N GLN A 422 29.43 -16.20 34.57
CA GLN A 422 29.99 -16.16 35.91
C GLN A 422 31.40 -15.57 35.84
N THR A 423 31.56 -14.28 36.16
CA THR A 423 32.85 -13.81 36.67
C THR A 423 33.09 -14.48 38.01
N VAL A 424 33.91 -15.53 38.02
CA VAL A 424 34.50 -16.08 39.24
C VAL A 424 35.36 -14.97 39.83
N GLU A 425 34.83 -14.19 40.77
CA GLU A 425 35.69 -13.48 41.71
C GLU A 425 36.35 -14.56 42.57
N GLU A 426 37.58 -14.92 42.21
CA GLU A 426 38.47 -15.64 43.14
C GLU A 426 38.53 -14.81 44.42
N PRO A 427 38.13 -15.36 45.58
CA PRO A 427 38.23 -14.62 46.83
C PRO A 427 39.70 -14.27 47.06
N PRO A 428 40.03 -13.06 47.54
CA PRO A 428 41.41 -12.68 47.76
C PRO A 428 42.01 -13.67 48.76
N GLU A 429 43.06 -14.38 48.36
CA GLU A 429 43.86 -15.17 49.27
C GLU A 429 44.30 -14.26 50.42
N GLU A 430 43.76 -14.52 51.62
CA GLU A 430 44.30 -13.97 52.86
C GLU A 430 45.71 -14.53 53.01
N ASN A 431 46.69 -13.78 52.50
CA ASN A 431 48.09 -14.03 52.74
C ASN A 431 48.36 -13.67 54.21
N GLU A 432 48.21 -14.65 55.11
CA GLU A 432 48.82 -14.58 56.43
C GLU A 432 50.34 -14.50 56.25
N THR A 433 50.89 -13.29 56.33
CA THR A 433 52.32 -13.10 56.59
C THR A 433 52.50 -12.26 57.84
N GLU A 434 52.97 -12.95 58.88
CA GLU A 434 53.47 -12.37 60.12
C GLU A 434 54.59 -11.35 59.85
N ASN A 435 54.56 -10.30 60.66
CA ASN A 435 55.58 -9.27 60.91
C ASN A 435 57.04 -9.65 60.59
N ASN A 436 57.76 -8.74 59.93
CA ASN A 436 58.83 -7.98 60.61
C ASN A 436 59.46 -6.85 59.74
N THR A 437 59.40 -5.65 60.32
CA THR A 437 60.44 -4.61 60.41
C THR A 437 60.85 -3.78 59.17
N GLU A 438 60.46 -2.50 59.28
CA GLU A 438 61.12 -1.24 58.86
C GLU A 438 62.50 -1.31 58.17
N GLU A 439 62.66 -0.62 57.03
CA GLU A 439 63.52 0.57 56.88
C GLU A 439 63.49 1.20 55.46
N ASN A 440 63.04 2.46 55.42
CA ASN A 440 63.57 3.64 54.73
C ASN A 440 64.13 3.63 53.28
N ASN A 441 63.58 4.60 52.54
CA ASN A 441 64.20 5.63 51.68
C ASN A 441 64.36 5.44 50.14
N SER A 442 63.46 6.15 49.45
CA SER A 442 63.70 7.24 48.48
C SER A 442 64.57 7.04 47.21
N SER A 443 63.92 7.38 46.09
CA SER A 443 64.40 8.29 45.02
C SER A 443 65.52 7.82 44.10
N LEU A 444 65.21 7.73 42.79
CA LEU A 444 65.83 8.58 41.76
C LEU A 444 65.22 8.32 40.36
N THR A 445 64.60 9.35 39.82
CA THR A 445 64.36 9.62 38.39
C THR A 445 65.66 10.11 37.74
N ASN A 446 65.94 9.76 36.47
CA ASN A 446 66.00 10.67 35.31
C ASN A 446 66.85 10.17 34.13
N GLU A 447 66.47 10.72 32.96
CA GLU A 447 67.19 11.00 31.70
C GLU A 447 66.91 10.08 30.49
N THR A 448 66.07 10.50 29.50
CA THR A 448 66.31 11.40 28.32
C THR A 448 67.38 10.81 27.37
N THR A 449 67.27 10.68 26.04
CA THR A 449 66.90 11.68 25.01
C THR A 449 66.84 11.04 23.60
N VAL A 450 66.09 11.74 22.75
CA VAL A 450 65.77 11.71 21.30
C VAL A 450 66.98 11.66 20.32
N GLU A 451 66.83 11.01 19.15
CA GLU A 451 66.95 11.56 17.76
C GLU A 451 67.38 10.53 16.67
N SER A 452 66.64 10.54 15.55
CA SER A 452 66.90 9.87 14.25
C SER A 452 68.01 10.58 13.45
N PRO A 453 68.54 10.04 12.31
CA PRO A 453 67.87 10.19 11.00
C PRO A 453 68.16 9.11 9.92
N LEU A 454 67.50 9.29 8.75
CA LEU A 454 67.62 8.66 7.42
C LEU A 454 69.09 8.37 6.96
N ASP A 455 69.45 7.49 6.02
CA ASP A 455 69.03 7.37 4.61
C ASP A 455 69.78 6.18 3.91
N ASP A 456 69.07 5.58 2.95
CA ASP A 456 69.39 4.94 1.65
C ASP A 456 70.68 4.12 1.29
N ALA A 457 70.42 3.18 0.37
CA ALA A 457 71.26 2.59 -0.70
C ALA A 457 71.71 1.11 -0.61
N THR A 458 70.98 0.26 -1.34
CA THR A 458 71.40 -0.77 -2.34
C THR A 458 72.71 -1.56 -2.15
N GLU A 459 72.67 -2.91 -2.18
CA GLU A 459 72.85 -3.75 -3.40
C GLU A 459 73.05 -5.26 -3.07
N ASN A 460 72.33 -6.10 -3.84
CA ASN A 460 72.71 -7.39 -4.46
C ASN A 460 72.98 -8.72 -3.70
N GLN A 461 72.25 -9.74 -4.22
CA GLN A 461 72.64 -11.14 -4.55
C GLN A 461 72.76 -12.15 -3.39
N THR A 462 72.27 -13.41 -3.45
CA THR A 462 72.16 -14.35 -4.59
C THR A 462 71.33 -15.60 -4.20
N ASN A 463 70.61 -16.16 -5.20
CA ASN A 463 70.34 -17.58 -5.56
C ASN A 463 70.15 -18.70 -4.52
N GLU A 464 69.11 -19.51 -4.70
CA GLU A 464 69.19 -20.86 -5.33
C GLU A 464 67.78 -21.51 -5.57
N THR A 465 67.53 -21.89 -6.84
CA THR A 465 66.90 -23.13 -7.40
C THR A 465 65.68 -23.78 -6.71
N GLN A 466 64.62 -24.32 -7.34
CA GLN A 466 64.46 -25.09 -8.59
C GLN A 466 62.93 -25.31 -8.80
N ASP A 467 62.32 -24.85 -9.90
CA ASP A 467 61.95 -25.61 -11.12
C ASP A 467 60.75 -26.58 -10.98
N THR A 468 59.58 -26.19 -11.49
CA THR A 468 58.80 -27.04 -12.40
C THR A 468 57.83 -26.17 -13.23
N GLN A 469 57.98 -26.32 -14.53
CA GLN A 469 57.27 -25.66 -15.62
C GLN A 469 56.14 -26.58 -16.10
N ASP A 470 54.93 -26.04 -16.34
CA ASP A 470 54.19 -26.40 -17.56
C ASP A 470 53.29 -25.22 -17.98
N ASP A 471 53.41 -24.85 -19.23
CA ASP A 471 52.81 -23.68 -19.89
C ASP A 471 51.52 -24.10 -20.59
N THR A 472 50.43 -23.33 -20.50
CA THR A 472 49.62 -23.00 -21.70
C THR A 472 48.71 -21.76 -21.51
N GLU A 473 49.04 -20.71 -22.27
CA GLU A 473 48.20 -19.73 -22.99
C GLU A 473 47.10 -18.91 -22.27
N THR A 474 47.31 -17.59 -22.28
CA THR A 474 46.33 -16.46 -22.17
C THR A 474 45.59 -16.29 -23.53
N PRO A 475 44.45 -15.54 -23.67
CA PRO A 475 44.28 -14.17 -23.16
C PRO A 475 42.87 -13.71 -22.70
N SER A 476 42.90 -12.73 -21.78
CA SER A 476 42.05 -11.52 -21.68
C SER A 476 40.52 -11.63 -21.65
N GLU A 477 39.92 -11.15 -20.56
CA GLU A 477 39.06 -9.97 -20.66
C GLU A 477 39.00 -9.23 -19.31
N GLN A 478 39.05 -7.91 -19.41
CA GLN A 478 39.20 -6.90 -18.36
C GLN A 478 37.96 -6.02 -18.44
N THR A 479 37.30 -5.74 -17.32
CA THR A 479 36.61 -4.47 -17.08
C THR A 479 36.49 -4.23 -15.57
N ASP A 480 37.26 -3.25 -15.10
CA ASP A 480 37.06 -2.51 -13.86
C ASP A 480 36.06 -1.36 -14.09
N ASP A 481 35.27 -1.09 -13.06
CA ASP A 481 34.87 0.18 -12.46
C ASP A 481 34.90 1.50 -13.28
N ALA A 482 33.81 2.28 -13.13
CA ALA A 482 33.85 3.72 -13.38
C ALA A 482 32.97 4.49 -12.38
N ASP A 483 33.65 5.39 -11.67
CA ASP A 483 33.14 6.42 -10.77
C ASP A 483 32.85 7.74 -11.53
N THR A 484 32.04 8.57 -10.87
CA THR A 484 31.48 9.90 -11.12
C THR A 484 32.29 10.97 -11.90
N SER A 485 31.58 11.85 -12.64
CA SER A 485 31.89 13.30 -12.71
C SER A 485 30.75 14.15 -13.31
N SER A 486 30.64 15.39 -12.80
CA SER A 486 29.69 16.46 -13.12
C SER A 486 30.19 17.41 -14.23
N GLU A 487 29.30 17.91 -15.09
CA GLU A 487 29.61 19.02 -16.03
C GLU A 487 28.68 20.25 -15.88
N ALA A 488 29.25 21.42 -16.21
CA ALA A 488 28.75 22.77 -16.00
C ALA A 488 27.99 23.34 -17.22
N PHE A 489 27.08 24.30 -16.97
CA PHE A 489 26.16 24.91 -17.95
C PHE A 489 26.66 26.24 -18.56
N ASP A 490 26.33 26.48 -19.83
CA ASP A 490 26.84 27.56 -20.70
C ASP A 490 25.88 28.77 -20.83
N LEU A 491 26.43 29.98 -21.01
CA LEU A 491 25.79 31.27 -20.67
C LEU A 491 25.08 32.00 -21.83
N LEU A 492 24.83 31.34 -22.97
CA LEU A 492 24.35 31.99 -24.20
C LEU A 492 22.81 31.97 -24.42
N ASP A 493 22.07 31.14 -23.69
CA ASP A 493 20.62 30.93 -23.93
C ASP A 493 19.70 32.03 -23.37
N TYR A 494 20.18 32.88 -22.46
CA TYR A 494 19.35 33.89 -21.79
C TYR A 494 18.92 35.07 -22.69
N ALA A 495 19.68 35.38 -23.74
CA ALA A 495 19.38 36.54 -24.59
C ALA A 495 18.18 36.32 -25.53
N LEU A 496 17.86 35.07 -25.88
CA LEU A 496 16.73 34.74 -26.75
C LEU A 496 15.41 34.69 -25.96
N TYR A 497 15.45 34.19 -24.72
CA TYR A 497 14.28 34.14 -23.83
C TYR A 497 13.83 35.51 -23.34
N GLY A 498 14.76 36.44 -23.07
CA GLY A 498 14.43 37.79 -22.62
C GLY A 498 13.61 38.61 -23.65
N GLY A 499 13.84 38.39 -24.94
CA GLY A 499 13.11 39.09 -26.02
C GLY A 499 11.66 38.63 -26.18
N ILE A 500 11.39 37.35 -25.95
CA ILE A 500 10.06 36.73 -26.12
C ILE A 500 9.13 37.14 -24.97
N VAL A 501 9.64 37.18 -23.74
CA VAL A 501 8.84 37.55 -22.55
C VAL A 501 8.41 39.03 -22.59
N ALA A 502 9.27 39.93 -23.09
CA ALA A 502 8.94 41.35 -23.21
C ALA A 502 7.82 41.61 -24.26
N ALA A 503 7.79 40.84 -25.35
CA ALA A 503 6.77 40.95 -26.38
C ALA A 503 5.39 40.46 -25.90
N VAL A 504 5.36 39.40 -25.10
CA VAL A 504 4.12 38.84 -24.53
C VAL A 504 3.51 39.79 -23.49
N LEU A 505 4.32 40.41 -22.62
CA LEU A 505 3.84 41.39 -21.63
C LEU A 505 3.24 42.66 -22.26
N LEU A 506 3.79 43.12 -23.38
CA LEU A 506 3.26 44.27 -24.12
C LEU A 506 1.89 43.96 -24.75
N LEU A 507 1.66 42.71 -25.16
CA LEU A 507 0.40 42.24 -25.73
C LEU A 507 -0.71 42.13 -24.67
N PHE A 508 -0.38 41.71 -23.45
CA PHE A 508 -1.32 41.68 -22.32
C PHE A 508 -1.73 43.08 -21.82
N MET A 509 -0.82 44.07 -21.81
CA MET A 509 -1.17 45.45 -21.45
C MET A 509 -2.15 46.11 -22.42
N VAL A 510 -2.01 45.85 -23.73
CA VAL A 510 -2.90 46.40 -24.76
C VAL A 510 -4.30 45.78 -24.67
N PHE A 511 -4.41 44.49 -24.30
CA PHE A 511 -5.70 43.82 -24.09
C PHE A 511 -6.40 44.25 -22.79
N GLY A 512 -5.65 44.55 -21.72
CA GLY A 512 -6.21 45.00 -20.43
C GLY A 512 -6.87 46.38 -20.49
N LEU A 513 -6.41 47.28 -21.38
CA LEU A 513 -6.96 48.62 -21.53
C LEU A 513 -8.29 48.67 -22.29
N LEU A 514 -8.66 47.62 -23.03
CA LEU A 514 -9.88 47.57 -23.86
C LEU A 514 -11.13 47.01 -23.14
N ARG A 515 -11.01 46.46 -21.92
CA ARG A 515 -12.11 45.76 -21.22
C ARG A 515 -12.79 46.49 -20.06
N ARG A 516 -12.70 47.82 -19.95
CA ARG A 516 -13.48 48.58 -18.94
C ARG A 516 -14.80 49.13 -19.52
N LYS A 517 -15.87 48.34 -19.46
CA LYS A 517 -17.26 48.83 -19.45
C LYS A 517 -17.98 48.33 -18.20
N LYS A 518 -18.60 49.26 -17.45
CA LYS A 518 -19.32 49.03 -16.19
C LYS A 518 -20.57 48.14 -16.37
N PRO A 519 -20.98 47.35 -15.35
CA PRO A 519 -22.20 46.54 -15.42
C PRO A 519 -23.46 47.40 -15.19
N PRO A 520 -24.62 47.02 -15.77
CA PRO A 520 -25.91 47.62 -15.44
C PRO A 520 -26.48 47.05 -14.12
N LYS A 521 -27.31 47.85 -13.46
CA LYS A 521 -27.99 47.56 -12.19
C LYS A 521 -29.07 46.49 -12.33
N SER A 522 -29.17 45.62 -11.34
CA SER A 522 -30.20 44.60 -11.13
C SER A 522 -31.61 45.19 -10.93
N PRO A 523 -32.69 44.53 -11.43
CA PRO A 523 -34.04 44.71 -10.91
C PRO A 523 -34.47 43.56 -10.00
N GLN A 524 -35.42 43.90 -9.13
CA GLN A 524 -35.92 43.16 -7.97
C GLN A 524 -36.67 41.86 -8.27
N GLN A 525 -36.52 40.94 -7.32
CA GLN A 525 -37.31 39.75 -6.99
C GLN A 525 -38.83 39.93 -7.12
N THR A 526 -39.53 38.96 -7.73
CA THR A 526 -40.93 38.63 -7.41
C THR A 526 -41.29 37.18 -7.81
N ASN A 527 -41.85 36.47 -6.83
CA ASN A 527 -42.76 35.32 -6.88
C ASN A 527 -42.26 33.95 -7.39
N GLN A 528 -41.95 33.07 -6.42
CA GLN A 528 -42.10 31.61 -6.53
C GLN A 528 -43.58 31.20 -6.68
N PRO A 529 -43.85 30.11 -7.40
CA PRO A 529 -44.92 29.18 -7.05
C PRO A 529 -44.35 27.83 -6.57
N SER A 530 -44.78 27.42 -5.38
CA SER A 530 -44.67 26.06 -4.85
C SER A 530 -45.63 25.12 -5.58
N TRP A 531 -45.17 23.94 -5.99
CA TRP A 531 -46.03 22.86 -6.46
C TRP A 531 -45.72 21.60 -5.66
N GLU A 532 -46.66 21.25 -4.77
CA GLU A 532 -46.76 19.95 -4.11
C GLU A 532 -47.25 18.90 -5.13
N PHE A 533 -46.60 17.74 -5.14
CA PHE A 533 -46.95 16.61 -6.00
C PHE A 533 -48.05 15.77 -5.33
N ASN A 534 -49.15 15.53 -6.05
CA ASN A 534 -50.25 14.66 -5.59
C ASN A 534 -50.24 13.37 -6.45
N PRO A 535 -49.96 12.19 -5.87
CA PRO A 535 -49.90 10.95 -6.64
C PRO A 535 -51.29 10.32 -6.75
N GLY A 536 -51.84 10.30 -7.96
CA GLY A 536 -53.05 9.53 -8.24
C GLY A 536 -53.72 9.89 -9.56
N ASN A 537 -53.38 9.17 -10.62
CA ASN A 537 -54.35 8.36 -11.36
C ASN A 537 -53.70 7.63 -12.54
N SER A 538 -53.91 6.32 -12.53
CA SER A 538 -53.86 5.40 -13.66
C SER A 538 -54.65 5.89 -14.86
N TRP A 539 -54.11 5.72 -16.07
CA TRP A 539 -54.68 4.92 -17.16
C TRP A 539 -53.57 4.51 -18.12
#